data_AF-A0A9X6AFE7-F1
#
_entry.id   AF-A0A9X6AFE7-F1
#
_cell.length_a   1.000
_cell.length_b   1.000
_cell.length_c   1.000
_cell.angle_alpha   90.00
_cell.angle_beta   90.00
_cell.angle_gamma   90.00
#
_symmetry.space_group_name_H-M   'P 1'
#
loop_
_entity.id
_entity.type
_entity.pdbx_description
1 polymer ?
#
loop_
_entity_poly.entity_id
_entity_poly.type
_entity_poly.pdbx_seq_one_letter_code
_entity_poly.pdbx_strand_id
1 'polypeptide(L)'
;DGEVVAHVVNNSAAWDDAGNGFTENSNTGSIVINRTTAYANGKYGYYFATSSAKLGKNLAVSNGSAAVAKGSSVTSAGNNWDSGVSTPSFLSTDASTTYNSRKPDGSLPATTFLTTGSTTIGATMN
;
A
#
# COMPACT_ATOMS: atom_id res chain seq x y z
N ASP A 1 -13.97 -21.52 11.34
CA ASP A 1 -12.87 -20.57 11.60
C ASP A 1 -12.18 -20.27 10.29
N GLY A 2 -11.86 -19.00 10.03
CA GLY A 2 -11.11 -18.60 8.84
C GLY A 2 -9.64 -18.98 8.98
N GLU A 3 -9.02 -19.44 7.90
CA GLU A 3 -7.61 -19.86 7.90
C GLU A 3 -6.67 -18.71 8.31
N VAL A 4 -5.73 -19.01 9.20
CA VAL A 4 -4.69 -18.07 9.67
C VAL A 4 -3.46 -18.25 8.79
N VAL A 5 -3.28 -17.34 7.81
CA VAL A 5 -2.25 -17.50 6.77
C VAL A 5 -1.37 -16.26 6.67
N ALA A 6 -0.07 -16.48 6.55
CA ALA A 6 0.92 -15.45 6.28
C ALA A 6 0.97 -15.08 4.79
N HIS A 7 -0.06 -14.38 4.30
CA HIS A 7 -0.07 -13.86 2.94
C HIS A 7 1.03 -12.82 2.73
N VAL A 8 1.42 -12.64 1.47
CA VAL A 8 2.44 -11.67 1.08
C VAL A 8 1.88 -10.79 -0.04
N VAL A 9 1.92 -9.48 0.18
CA VAL A 9 1.59 -8.47 -0.83
C VAL A 9 2.81 -7.57 -1.00
N ASN A 10 3.37 -7.58 -2.20
CA ASN A 10 4.56 -6.82 -2.55
C ASN A 10 4.29 -5.91 -3.74
N ASN A 11 4.92 -4.72 -3.76
CA ASN A 11 5.01 -3.87 -4.95
C ASN A 11 3.65 -3.64 -5.65
N SER A 12 2.64 -3.30 -4.86
CA SER A 12 1.25 -3.15 -5.29
C SER A 12 0.72 -1.77 -4.87
N ALA A 13 -0.27 -1.26 -5.60
CA ALA A 13 -0.94 0.00 -5.25
C ALA A 13 -2.44 -0.24 -5.02
N ALA A 14 -3.01 0.46 -4.04
CA ALA A 14 -4.44 0.51 -3.75
C ALA A 14 -4.88 1.97 -3.70
N TRP A 15 -5.88 2.33 -4.50
CA TRP A 15 -6.35 3.71 -4.60
C TRP A 15 -7.84 3.80 -4.81
N ASP A 16 -8.42 4.91 -4.30
CA ASP A 16 -9.84 5.24 -4.45
C ASP A 16 -10.80 4.13 -3.97
N ASP A 17 -10.33 3.24 -3.09
CA ASP A 17 -11.19 2.26 -2.46
C ASP A 17 -12.13 2.98 -1.50
N ALA A 18 -13.43 2.66 -1.54
CA ALA A 18 -14.40 3.23 -0.60
C ALA A 18 -14.07 2.93 0.89
N GLY A 19 -13.24 1.91 1.14
CA GLY A 19 -12.81 1.45 2.45
C GLY A 19 -11.33 1.67 2.71
N ASN A 20 -10.68 0.62 3.23
CA ASN A 20 -9.23 0.62 3.47
C ASN A 20 -8.51 0.18 2.19
N GLY A 21 -7.30 0.69 1.94
CA GLY A 21 -6.46 0.20 0.84
C GLY A 21 -5.96 -1.22 1.09
N PHE A 22 -5.12 -1.40 2.13
CA PHE A 22 -4.65 -2.72 2.56
C PHE A 22 -5.26 -3.09 3.92
N THR A 23 -5.81 -4.30 4.05
CA THR A 23 -6.48 -4.75 5.28
C THR A 23 -6.15 -6.19 5.61
N GLU A 24 -6.02 -6.51 6.89
CA GLU A 24 -5.89 -7.89 7.37
C GLU A 24 -7.18 -8.70 7.23
N ASN A 25 -8.33 -8.02 7.13
CA ASN A 25 -9.67 -8.63 7.02
C ASN A 25 -9.91 -9.78 8.00
N SER A 26 -9.60 -9.54 9.28
CA SER A 26 -9.70 -10.50 10.40
C SER A 26 -8.75 -11.70 10.34
N ASN A 27 -7.84 -11.78 9.37
CA ASN A 27 -6.76 -12.76 9.39
C ASN A 27 -5.71 -12.33 10.42
N THR A 28 -5.52 -13.15 11.45
CA THR A 28 -4.60 -12.88 12.57
C THR A 28 -3.14 -13.29 12.28
N GLY A 29 -2.88 -13.85 11.10
CA GLY A 29 -1.58 -14.36 10.68
C GLY A 29 -0.53 -13.26 10.47
N SER A 30 0.72 -13.68 10.24
CA SER A 30 1.84 -12.74 10.01
C SER A 30 1.89 -12.30 8.55
N ILE A 31 0.87 -11.54 8.12
CA ILE A 31 0.78 -10.99 6.76
C ILE A 31 1.96 -10.05 6.52
N VAL A 32 2.59 -10.16 5.34
CA VAL A 32 3.68 -9.27 4.93
C VAL A 32 3.15 -8.30 3.89
N ILE A 33 3.21 -7.01 4.20
CA ILE A 33 2.92 -5.92 3.27
C ILE A 33 4.19 -5.11 3.07
N ASN A 34 4.76 -5.18 1.87
CA ASN A 34 6.05 -4.55 1.63
C ASN A 34 6.12 -3.82 0.29
N ARG A 35 6.67 -2.60 0.33
CA ARG A 35 6.79 -1.73 -0.84
C ARG A 35 5.44 -1.51 -1.56
N THR A 36 4.37 -1.23 -0.82
CA THR A 36 3.08 -0.91 -1.43
C THR A 36 2.76 0.58 -1.29
N THR A 37 1.82 1.07 -2.11
CA THR A 37 1.32 2.45 -2.04
C THR A 37 -0.20 2.45 -1.82
N ALA A 38 -0.68 3.14 -0.79
CA ALA A 38 -2.10 3.38 -0.54
C ALA A 38 -2.44 4.87 -0.72
N TYR A 39 -3.27 5.20 -1.71
CA TYR A 39 -3.58 6.57 -2.09
C TYR A 39 -5.08 6.87 -2.12
N ALA A 40 -5.52 7.93 -1.47
CA ALA A 40 -6.90 8.43 -1.59
C ALA A 40 -8.00 7.40 -1.27
N ASN A 41 -7.74 6.40 -0.41
CA ASN A 41 -8.78 5.47 0.02
C ASN A 41 -9.70 6.15 1.05
N GLY A 42 -10.99 5.80 1.06
CA GLY A 42 -12.02 6.43 1.89
C GLY A 42 -11.80 6.29 3.41
N LYS A 43 -11.02 5.30 3.85
CA LYS A 43 -10.66 5.08 5.26
C LYS A 43 -9.15 5.06 5.47
N TYR A 44 -8.58 3.94 5.95
CA TYR A 44 -7.16 3.85 6.25
C TYR A 44 -6.38 3.42 5.01
N GLY A 45 -5.16 3.92 4.84
CA GLY A 45 -4.24 3.34 3.85
C GLY A 45 -3.95 1.87 4.20
N TYR A 46 -3.72 1.60 5.48
CA TYR A 46 -3.40 0.29 6.03
C TYR A 46 -4.19 0.02 7.31
N TYR A 47 -4.95 -1.08 7.38
CA TYR A 47 -5.72 -1.49 8.56
C TYR A 47 -5.33 -2.89 9.03
N PHE A 48 -4.54 -2.96 10.10
CA PHE A 48 -3.95 -4.20 10.64
C PHE A 48 -4.06 -4.21 12.18
N ALA A 49 -5.27 -4.30 12.71
CA ALA A 49 -5.55 -4.08 14.14
C ALA A 49 -5.30 -5.31 15.02
N THR A 50 -5.42 -6.52 14.49
CA THR A 50 -5.48 -7.78 15.25
C THR A 50 -4.40 -8.80 14.85
N SER A 51 -3.78 -8.63 13.70
CA SER A 51 -2.75 -9.53 13.18
C SER A 51 -1.36 -9.33 13.80
N SER A 52 -0.47 -10.24 13.45
CA SER A 52 0.98 -10.14 13.67
C SER A 52 1.72 -9.69 12.40
N ALA A 53 1.09 -8.80 11.62
CA ALA A 53 1.59 -8.37 10.32
C ALA A 53 2.94 -7.65 10.39
N LYS A 54 3.64 -7.65 9.25
CA LYS A 54 4.91 -6.96 9.02
C LYS A 54 4.71 -5.94 7.90
N LEU A 55 4.71 -4.67 8.26
CA LEU A 55 4.51 -3.54 7.34
C LEU A 55 5.87 -2.87 7.08
N GLY A 56 6.40 -3.01 5.86
CA GLY A 56 7.71 -2.51 5.49
C GLY A 56 7.70 -1.59 4.28
N LYS A 57 8.35 -0.43 4.37
CA LYS A 57 8.65 0.41 3.19
C LYS A 57 7.42 0.82 2.38
N ASN A 58 6.28 0.99 3.04
CA ASN A 58 5.02 1.32 2.40
C ASN A 58 4.77 2.84 2.41
N LEU A 59 3.99 3.31 1.44
CA LEU A 59 3.66 4.71 1.24
C LEU A 59 2.15 4.92 1.38
N ALA A 60 1.70 5.72 2.34
CA ALA A 60 0.30 6.10 2.50
C ALA A 60 0.12 7.61 2.33
N VAL A 61 -0.72 8.04 1.38
CA VAL A 61 -0.94 9.46 1.08
C VAL A 61 -2.42 9.73 0.86
N SER A 62 -2.94 10.81 1.46
CA SER A 62 -4.31 11.31 1.25
C SER A 62 -5.47 10.35 1.56
N ASN A 63 -5.26 9.34 2.43
CA ASN A 63 -6.35 8.44 2.85
C ASN A 63 -7.28 9.15 3.85
N GLY A 64 -8.58 8.86 3.80
CA GLY A 64 -9.63 9.63 4.48
C GLY A 64 -9.59 9.60 6.02
N SER A 65 -9.13 8.50 6.63
CA SER A 65 -8.98 8.37 8.09
C SER A 65 -7.55 8.64 8.53
N ALA A 66 -6.61 7.76 8.16
CA ALA A 66 -5.20 7.91 8.49
C ALA A 66 -4.32 7.06 7.56
N ALA A 67 -3.01 7.27 7.62
CA ALA A 67 -2.03 6.43 6.94
C ALA A 67 -2.18 4.95 7.37
N VAL A 68 -2.25 4.70 8.67
CA VAL A 68 -2.31 3.35 9.24
C VAL A 68 -3.14 3.31 10.52
N ALA A 69 -3.88 2.22 10.73
CA ALA A 69 -4.33 1.76 12.04
C ALA A 69 -3.76 0.36 12.29
N LYS A 70 -2.98 0.20 13.37
CA LYS A 70 -2.32 -1.08 13.65
C LYS A 70 -2.30 -1.44 15.13
N GLY A 71 -2.38 -2.74 15.41
CA GLY A 71 -2.21 -3.30 16.74
C GLY A 71 -0.75 -3.27 17.22
N SER A 72 -0.53 -3.51 18.51
CA SER A 72 0.81 -3.54 19.12
C SER A 72 1.67 -4.71 18.63
N SER A 73 1.05 -5.81 18.19
CA SER A 73 1.74 -6.99 17.63
C SER A 73 2.27 -6.77 16.21
N VAL A 74 1.89 -5.67 15.54
CA VAL A 74 2.33 -5.35 14.18
C VAL A 74 3.71 -4.71 14.18
N THR A 75 4.64 -5.32 13.44
CA THR A 75 5.95 -4.73 13.18
C THR A 75 5.84 -3.73 12.03
N SER A 76 6.36 -2.52 12.23
CA SER A 76 6.32 -1.41 11.26
C SER A 76 7.71 -0.81 11.12
N ALA A 77 8.24 -0.76 9.90
CA ALA A 77 9.54 -0.14 9.64
C ALA A 77 9.67 0.44 8.23
N GLY A 78 10.22 1.65 8.12
CA GLY A 78 10.53 2.29 6.85
C GLY A 78 9.30 2.78 6.07
N ASN A 79 8.11 2.80 6.68
CA ASN A 79 6.91 3.36 6.09
C ASN A 79 6.86 4.87 6.33
N ASN A 80 6.13 5.64 5.52
CA ASN A 80 6.13 7.10 5.64
C ASN A 80 5.39 7.64 6.88
N TRP A 81 4.72 6.77 7.64
CA TRP A 81 4.17 7.07 8.96
C TRP A 81 5.14 6.75 10.11
N ASP A 82 6.24 6.06 9.83
CA ASP A 82 7.27 5.78 10.83
C ASP A 82 8.21 7.00 10.97
N SER A 83 8.74 7.21 12.18
CA SER A 83 9.59 8.36 12.49
C SER A 83 10.84 8.41 11.59
N GLY A 84 11.15 9.60 11.09
CA GLY A 84 12.33 9.85 10.25
C GLY A 84 12.21 9.41 8.79
N VAL A 85 11.05 8.93 8.35
CA VAL A 85 10.82 8.53 6.96
C VAL A 85 10.10 9.63 6.19
N SER A 86 10.75 10.18 5.15
CA SER A 86 10.16 11.22 4.30
C SER A 86 9.07 10.66 3.38
N THR A 87 8.03 11.47 3.13
CA THR A 87 7.04 11.19 2.08
C THR A 87 7.53 11.77 0.76
N PRO A 88 7.87 10.95 -0.26
CA PRO A 88 8.21 11.48 -1.57
C PRO A 88 6.97 12.04 -2.29
N SER A 89 7.17 13.02 -3.17
CA SER A 89 6.10 13.56 -4.02
C SER A 89 5.74 12.61 -5.15
N PHE A 90 4.46 12.56 -5.51
CA PHE A 90 4.03 11.89 -6.74
C PHE A 90 4.30 12.76 -7.96
N LEU A 91 4.71 12.13 -9.05
CA LEU A 91 4.81 12.75 -10.37
C LEU A 91 3.41 13.06 -10.93
N SER A 92 2.45 12.15 -10.71
CA SER A 92 1.05 12.35 -11.07
C SER A 92 0.13 11.62 -10.10
N THR A 93 -1.05 12.20 -9.88
CA THR A 93 -2.19 11.58 -9.19
C THR A 93 -3.38 11.35 -10.13
N ASP A 94 -3.18 11.49 -11.44
CA ASP A 94 -4.17 11.11 -12.45
C ASP A 94 -4.04 9.62 -12.78
N ALA A 95 -5.08 8.86 -12.44
CA ALA A 95 -5.15 7.41 -12.63
C ALA A 95 -5.50 7.00 -14.08
N SER A 96 -5.82 7.94 -14.97
CA SER A 96 -6.29 7.67 -16.33
C SER A 96 -5.46 6.63 -17.08
N THR A 97 -4.13 6.73 -16.97
CA THR A 97 -3.17 5.83 -17.64
C THR A 97 -3.17 4.39 -17.11
N THR A 98 -3.64 4.14 -15.88
CA THR A 98 -3.74 2.78 -15.32
C THR A 98 -4.82 1.93 -15.98
N TYR A 99 -5.79 2.58 -16.64
CA TYR A 99 -6.90 1.92 -17.33
C TYR A 99 -6.61 1.65 -18.81
N ASN A 100 -5.43 2.06 -19.29
CA ASN A 100 -5.01 1.77 -20.66
C ASN A 100 -4.89 0.26 -20.90
N SER A 101 -5.01 -0.14 -22.16
CA SER A 101 -4.78 -1.53 -22.56
C SER A 101 -3.38 -2.00 -22.13
N ARG A 102 -3.31 -3.26 -21.70
CA ARG A 102 -2.03 -3.94 -21.49
C ARG A 102 -1.20 -3.94 -22.76
N LYS A 103 0.12 -4.05 -22.60
CA LYS A 103 1.04 -4.20 -23.72
C LYS A 103 0.80 -5.55 -24.43
N PRO A 104 1.22 -5.71 -25.70
CA PRO A 104 1.07 -6.97 -26.43
C PRO A 104 1.68 -8.20 -25.74
N ASP A 105 2.67 -8.00 -24.87
CA ASP A 105 3.31 -9.06 -24.07
C ASP A 105 2.54 -9.40 -22.76
N GLY A 106 1.41 -8.74 -22.52
CA GLY A 106 0.58 -8.90 -21.32
C GLY A 106 1.00 -8.05 -20.12
N SER A 107 2.10 -7.29 -20.21
CA SER A 107 2.53 -6.41 -19.12
C SER A 107 1.50 -5.32 -18.85
N LEU A 108 1.53 -4.77 -17.63
CA LEU A 108 0.74 -3.59 -17.27
C LEU A 108 1.06 -2.41 -18.21
N PRO A 109 0.09 -1.50 -18.45
CA PRO A 109 0.35 -0.27 -19.18
C PRO A 109 1.38 0.59 -18.43
N ALA A 110 2.13 1.40 -19.18
CA ALA A 110 3.00 2.39 -18.58
C ALA A 110 2.17 3.51 -17.94
N THR A 111 2.60 3.98 -16.78
CA THR A 111 1.92 5.03 -16.02
C THR A 111 2.89 5.93 -15.26
N THR A 112 2.54 7.22 -15.18
CA THR A 112 3.15 8.17 -14.25
C THR A 112 2.38 8.29 -12.93
N PHE A 113 1.23 7.62 -12.84
CA PHE A 113 0.36 7.64 -11.66
C PHE A 113 1.09 7.03 -10.47
N LEU A 114 1.15 7.79 -9.37
CA LEU A 114 1.81 7.42 -8.12
C LEU A 114 3.31 7.06 -8.24
N THR A 115 3.95 7.37 -9.38
CA THR A 115 5.40 7.29 -9.51
C THR A 115 6.05 8.37 -8.65
N THR A 116 7.10 8.03 -7.90
CA THR A 116 7.79 8.94 -6.97
C THR A 116 9.27 9.11 -7.26
N GLY A 117 9.85 8.28 -8.14
CA GLY A 117 11.30 8.16 -8.30
C GLY A 117 12.01 7.47 -7.12
N SER A 118 11.29 7.11 -6.06
CA SER A 118 11.82 6.41 -4.90
C SER A 118 12.14 4.95 -5.21
N THR A 119 13.34 4.51 -4.83
CA THR A 119 13.74 3.09 -4.85
C THR A 119 13.61 2.43 -3.48
N THR A 120 13.22 3.16 -2.43
CA THR A 120 13.30 2.69 -1.03
C THR A 120 11.93 2.56 -0.35
N ILE A 121 10.93 3.31 -0.80
CA ILE A 121 9.57 3.34 -0.24
C ILE A 121 8.50 3.38 -1.33
N GLY A 122 7.35 2.76 -1.07
CA GLY A 122 6.20 2.70 -1.98
C GLY A 122 6.34 1.64 -3.07
N ALA A 123 5.25 1.45 -3.81
CA ALA A 123 5.23 0.62 -5.00
C ALA A 123 6.06 1.23 -6.13
N THR A 124 6.67 0.35 -6.93
CA THR A 124 7.31 0.72 -8.19
C THR A 124 6.23 0.83 -9.26
N MET A 125 5.84 2.06 -9.60
CA MET A 125 4.90 2.40 -10.67
C MET A 125 5.67 2.98 -11.86
N ASN A 126 5.41 2.50 -13.08
CA ASN A 126 6.13 2.86 -14.30
C ASN A 126 5.29 2.70 -15.57
#